data_AF-A0A2U0AAZ3-F1
#
_entry.id   AF-A0A2U0AAZ3-F1
#
_cell.length_a   1.000
_cell.length_b   1.000
_cell.length_c   1.000
_cell.angle_alpha   90.00
_cell.angle_beta   90.00
_cell.angle_gamma   90.00
#
_symmetry.space_group_name_H-M   'P 1'
#
loop_
_entity.id
_entity.type
_entity.pdbx_description
1 polymer ?
#
loop_
_entity_poly.entity_id
_entity_poly.type
_entity_poly.pdbx_seq_one_letter_code
_entity_poly.pdbx_strand_id
1 'polypeptide(L)'
;MEIVATITILVGIGLFYVYKKTLSATSKSDKINIEDFQEQIETALNLPRDSKDDWQNEPATETMLQELADRGIWLEQQLTKGQAMNILGLFTPPDGRQVDILKHFNIPYSFKMNQTMAYYLIRELFKDPAKVREWNNRPPTTTVRQGLLFMEGRLISGLSHVEAQKRLDRLGMGMPERYREWKQIDRLFLETNNPEVRAKYQVRKITWKRFFDSYEAVKGTGINPRAMRGEHIIEHSLRQDDSIVAHAKIRDAMQPASASS
;
A
#
# COMPACT_ATOMS: atom_id res chain seq x y z
N MET A 1 -31.21 29.08 -31.54
CA MET A 1 -29.83 28.94 -31.03
C MET A 1 -29.63 29.56 -29.64
N GLU A 2 -30.47 30.51 -29.21
CA GLU A 2 -30.29 31.22 -27.93
C GLU A 2 -30.51 30.34 -26.69
N ILE A 3 -31.53 29.46 -26.70
CA ILE A 3 -31.85 28.59 -25.55
C ILE A 3 -30.71 27.61 -25.22
N VAL A 4 -30.03 27.09 -26.25
CA VAL A 4 -28.91 26.16 -26.07
C VAL A 4 -27.73 26.89 -25.41
N ALA A 5 -27.46 28.13 -25.82
CA ALA A 5 -26.39 28.95 -25.24
C ALA A 5 -26.68 29.32 -23.77
N THR A 6 -27.94 29.58 -23.41
CA THR A 6 -28.31 29.89 -22.01
C THR A 6 -28.12 28.67 -21.11
N ILE A 7 -28.44 27.46 -21.59
CA ILE A 7 -28.25 26.21 -20.85
C ILE A 7 -26.76 25.89 -20.66
N THR A 8 -25.92 26.07 -21.67
CA THR A 8 -24.46 25.85 -21.52
C THR A 8 -23.82 26.84 -20.54
N ILE A 9 -24.28 28.10 -20.51
CA ILE A 9 -23.77 29.09 -19.54
C ILE A 9 -24.16 28.69 -18.12
N LEU A 10 -25.40 28.26 -17.89
CA LEU A 10 -25.86 27.83 -16.56
C LEU A 10 -25.15 26.55 -16.09
N VAL A 11 -24.90 25.59 -16.99
CA VAL A 11 -24.10 24.39 -16.69
C VAL A 11 -22.65 24.75 -16.40
N GLY A 12 -22.07 25.69 -17.15
CA GLY A 12 -20.71 26.18 -16.92
C GLY A 12 -20.55 26.87 -15.55
N ILE A 13 -21.52 27.69 -15.15
CA ILE A 13 -21.54 28.36 -13.84
C ILE A 13 -21.73 27.33 -12.72
N GLY A 14 -22.63 26.36 -12.91
CA GLY A 14 -22.84 25.26 -11.95
C GLY A 14 -21.58 24.42 -11.74
N LEU A 15 -20.92 24.03 -12.83
CA LEU A 15 -19.65 23.30 -12.79
C LEU A 15 -18.52 24.13 -12.18
N PHE A 16 -18.45 25.43 -12.47
CA PHE A 16 -17.49 26.34 -11.85
C PHE A 16 -17.73 26.50 -10.35
N TYR A 17 -18.99 26.56 -9.90
CA TYR A 17 -19.33 26.64 -8.48
C TYR A 17 -19.03 25.33 -7.75
N VAL A 18 -19.30 24.18 -8.38
CA VAL A 18 -18.92 22.86 -7.86
C VAL A 18 -17.39 22.72 -7.81
N TYR A 19 -16.67 23.14 -8.86
CA TYR A 19 -15.22 23.13 -8.93
C TYR A 19 -14.57 24.06 -7.90
N LYS A 20 -15.13 25.26 -7.70
CA LYS A 20 -14.69 26.18 -6.65
C LYS A 20 -14.99 25.62 -5.27
N LYS A 21 -16.11 24.92 -5.08
CA LYS A 21 -16.46 24.25 -3.81
C LYS A 21 -15.56 23.05 -3.54
N THR A 22 -15.16 22.26 -4.55
CA THR A 22 -14.20 21.16 -4.38
C THR A 22 -12.77 21.67 -4.15
N LEU A 23 -12.35 22.78 -4.78
CA LEU A 23 -11.06 23.43 -4.49
C LEU A 23 -11.05 24.16 -3.15
N SER A 24 -12.18 24.71 -2.71
CA SER A 24 -12.32 25.36 -1.40
C SER A 24 -12.54 24.35 -0.26
N ALA A 25 -12.91 23.10 -0.59
CA ALA A 25 -12.98 22.00 0.38
C ALA A 25 -11.58 21.44 0.71
N THR A 26 -10.58 21.64 -0.15
CA THR A 26 -9.20 21.18 0.07
C THR A 26 -8.31 22.18 0.82
N SER A 27 -8.85 23.32 1.30
CA SER A 27 -8.10 24.25 2.16
C SER A 27 -8.81 24.63 3.46
N LYS A 28 -9.68 23.75 3.98
CA LYS A 28 -9.91 23.74 5.42
C LYS A 28 -8.83 22.85 6.01
N SER A 29 -7.88 23.49 6.70
CA SER A 29 -7.15 22.84 7.77
C SER A 29 -8.16 22.06 8.61
N ASP A 30 -8.18 20.73 8.47
CA ASP A 30 -8.77 19.83 9.44
C ASP A 30 -7.95 20.01 10.71
N LYS A 31 -8.17 21.13 11.42
CA LYS A 31 -7.71 21.28 12.79
C LYS A 31 -8.48 20.23 13.56
N ILE A 32 -7.82 19.10 13.79
CA ILE A 32 -8.28 18.05 14.68
C ILE A 32 -8.68 18.75 15.98
N ASN A 33 -9.92 18.57 16.41
CA ASN A 33 -10.35 19.11 17.69
C ASN A 33 -9.65 18.29 18.79
N ILE A 34 -8.58 18.85 19.34
CA ILE A 34 -7.70 18.15 20.29
C ILE A 34 -8.41 17.80 21.58
N GLU A 35 -9.45 18.56 21.94
CA GLU A 35 -10.32 18.27 23.09
C GLU A 35 -10.93 16.86 22.97
N ASP A 36 -11.26 16.42 21.76
CA ASP A 36 -11.82 15.08 21.50
C ASP A 36 -10.76 13.96 21.58
N PHE A 37 -9.47 14.30 21.59
CA PHE A 37 -8.34 13.36 21.61
C PHE A 37 -7.52 13.43 22.89
N GLN A 38 -7.89 14.27 23.85
CA GLN A 38 -7.10 14.52 25.05
C GLN A 38 -6.81 13.22 25.83
N GLU A 39 -7.81 12.38 26.06
CA GLU A 39 -7.66 11.07 26.73
C GLU A 39 -6.71 10.13 25.95
N GLN A 40 -6.78 10.15 24.62
CA GLN A 40 -5.90 9.32 23.76
C GLN A 40 -4.46 9.83 23.78
N ILE A 41 -4.26 11.15 23.81
CA ILE A 41 -2.96 11.78 23.94
C ILE A 41 -2.35 11.46 25.30
N GLU A 42 -3.10 11.59 26.39
CA GLU A 42 -2.67 11.22 27.73
C GLU A 42 -2.29 9.73 27.81
N THR A 43 -3.09 8.86 27.18
CA THR A 43 -2.77 7.43 27.07
C THR A 43 -1.48 7.20 26.28
N ALA A 44 -1.32 7.85 25.13
CA ALA A 44 -0.15 7.73 24.25
C ALA A 44 1.15 8.18 24.93
N LEU A 45 1.08 9.20 25.78
CA LEU A 45 2.19 9.72 26.57
C LEU A 45 2.70 8.72 27.61
N ASN A 46 1.80 7.86 28.12
CA ASN A 46 2.03 6.93 29.21
C ASN A 46 2.24 5.48 28.75
N LEU A 47 2.26 5.22 27.43
CA LEU A 47 2.53 3.88 26.93
C LEU A 47 3.87 3.37 27.45
N PRO A 48 3.96 2.07 27.83
CA PRO A 48 5.19 1.50 28.35
C PRO A 48 6.33 1.69 27.34
N ARG A 49 7.59 1.58 27.77
CA ARG A 49 8.77 1.70 26.89
C ARG A 49 9.66 0.46 27.03
N ASP A 50 10.40 0.10 25.98
CA ASP A 50 11.12 -1.18 25.92
C ASP A 50 12.42 -1.19 26.71
N SER A 51 13.15 -0.07 26.75
CA SER A 51 14.36 0.04 27.57
C SER A 51 14.64 1.50 27.92
N LYS A 52 15.50 1.75 28.93
CA LYS A 52 15.98 3.11 29.28
C LYS A 52 16.99 3.66 28.27
N ASP A 53 17.73 2.79 27.58
CA ASP A 53 18.77 3.16 26.61
C ASP A 53 18.24 3.20 25.16
N ASP A 54 16.91 3.14 25.00
CA ASP A 54 16.26 3.26 23.71
C ASP A 54 16.38 4.70 23.17
N TRP A 55 16.73 4.85 21.89
CA TRP A 55 16.75 6.14 21.19
C TRP A 55 15.40 6.87 21.27
N GLN A 56 14.30 6.13 21.51
CA GLN A 56 12.98 6.69 21.76
C GLN A 56 12.87 7.51 23.06
N ASN A 57 13.83 7.38 23.98
CA ASN A 57 13.92 8.20 25.20
C ASN A 57 14.65 9.53 24.99
N GLU A 58 15.34 9.70 23.86
CA GLU A 58 15.95 10.98 23.51
C GLU A 58 14.87 12.07 23.33
N PRO A 59 15.22 13.36 23.48
CA PRO A 59 14.30 14.46 23.19
C PRO A 59 13.73 14.38 21.77
N ALA A 60 12.44 14.72 21.63
CA ALA A 60 11.78 14.81 20.34
C ALA A 60 12.53 15.79 19.42
N THR A 61 12.60 15.47 18.12
CA THR A 61 13.27 16.34 17.15
C THR A 61 12.39 17.55 16.84
N GLU A 62 13.01 18.65 16.40
CA GLU A 62 12.28 19.85 15.94
C GLU A 62 11.23 19.51 14.88
N THR A 63 11.55 18.60 13.95
CA THR A 63 10.59 18.15 12.92
C THR A 63 9.35 17.48 13.53
N MET A 64 9.51 16.64 14.55
CA MET A 64 8.38 15.99 15.23
C MET A 64 7.52 17.01 15.99
N LEU A 65 8.17 17.96 16.67
CA LEU A 65 7.48 19.03 17.40
C LEU A 65 6.72 19.96 16.45
N GLN A 66 7.32 20.29 15.30
CA GLN A 66 6.66 21.07 14.26
C GLN A 66 5.46 20.33 13.69
N GLU A 67 5.56 19.02 13.43
CA GLU A 67 4.42 18.25 12.94
C GLU A 67 3.26 18.19 13.96
N LEU A 68 3.56 18.12 15.26
CA LEU A 68 2.56 18.23 16.31
C LEU A 68 1.89 19.62 16.30
N ALA A 69 2.69 20.68 16.22
CA ALA A 69 2.20 22.06 16.16
C ALA A 69 1.32 22.33 14.92
N ASP A 70 1.70 21.79 13.76
CA ASP A 70 0.93 21.90 12.52
C ASP A 70 -0.45 21.23 12.62
N ARG A 71 -0.55 20.19 13.46
CA ARG A 71 -1.81 19.52 13.81
C ARG A 71 -2.57 20.22 14.94
N GLY A 72 -2.05 21.34 15.44
CA GLY A 72 -2.61 22.14 16.52
C GLY A 72 -2.27 21.65 17.93
N ILE A 73 -1.43 20.62 18.07
CA ILE A 73 -1.14 19.96 19.34
C ILE A 73 -0.02 20.70 20.04
N TRP A 74 -0.38 21.41 21.11
CA TRP A 74 0.56 22.14 21.97
C TRP A 74 0.60 21.48 23.34
N LEU A 75 1.77 20.96 23.72
CA LEU A 75 1.99 20.33 25.03
C LEU A 75 3.07 21.13 25.77
N GLU A 76 2.80 21.48 27.02
CA GLU A 76 3.72 22.28 27.85
C GLU A 76 4.95 21.49 28.33
N GLN A 77 4.89 20.16 28.23
CA GLN A 77 5.98 19.27 28.64
C GLN A 77 6.97 19.00 27.50
N GLN A 78 8.23 18.79 27.85
CA GLN A 78 9.21 18.26 26.90
C GLN A 78 8.89 16.80 26.57
N LEU A 79 8.78 16.50 25.28
CA LEU A 79 8.49 15.17 24.78
C LEU A 79 9.77 14.42 24.44
N THR A 80 9.77 13.12 24.70
CA THR A 80 10.75 12.21 24.07
C THR A 80 10.30 11.86 22.64
N LYS A 81 11.23 11.35 21.82
CA LYS A 81 10.91 10.87 20.46
C LYS A 81 9.79 9.84 20.47
N GLY A 82 9.83 8.87 21.39
CA GLY A 82 8.79 7.86 21.54
C GLY A 82 7.42 8.46 21.87
N GLN A 83 7.37 9.46 22.75
CA GLN A 83 6.12 10.16 23.08
C GLN A 83 5.57 10.92 21.87
N ALA A 84 6.43 11.69 21.18
CA ALA A 84 6.02 12.41 19.98
C ALA A 84 5.52 11.45 18.88
N MET A 85 6.23 10.34 18.66
CA MET A 85 5.83 9.29 17.71
C MET A 85 4.49 8.65 18.10
N ASN A 86 4.27 8.35 19.38
CA ASN A 86 2.99 7.79 19.85
C ASN A 86 1.83 8.77 19.62
N ILE A 87 2.05 10.09 19.78
CA ILE A 87 0.99 11.07 19.52
C ILE A 87 0.74 11.18 18.02
N LEU A 88 1.79 11.34 17.20
CA LEU A 88 1.67 11.43 15.74
C LEU A 88 1.04 10.15 15.15
N GLY A 89 1.36 9.00 15.73
CA GLY A 89 0.79 7.71 15.36
C GLY A 89 -0.70 7.56 15.63
N LEU A 90 -1.32 8.40 16.48
CA LEU A 90 -2.78 8.43 16.68
C LEU A 90 -3.53 8.86 15.41
N PHE A 91 -2.87 9.66 14.57
CA PHE A 91 -3.43 10.25 13.36
C PHE A 91 -2.91 9.59 12.08
N THR A 92 -2.13 8.52 12.24
CA THR A 92 -1.51 7.81 11.13
C THR A 92 -2.09 6.40 11.07
N PRO A 93 -2.47 5.89 9.88
CA PRO A 93 -2.88 4.50 9.76
C PRO A 93 -1.67 3.56 10.00
N PRO A 94 -1.89 2.31 10.39
CA PRO A 94 -0.82 1.34 10.56
C PRO A 94 -0.15 1.06 9.21
N ASP A 95 1.17 0.86 9.24
CA ASP A 95 1.91 0.49 8.04
C ASP A 95 1.56 -0.95 7.59
N GLY A 96 1.96 -1.30 6.37
CA GLY A 96 1.66 -2.60 5.79
C GLY A 96 2.19 -3.78 6.62
N ARG A 97 3.38 -3.63 7.23
CA ARG A 97 3.98 -4.69 8.07
C ARG A 97 3.16 -4.86 9.35
N GLN A 98 2.76 -3.77 9.99
CA GLN A 98 1.92 -3.82 11.19
C GLN A 98 0.59 -4.50 10.91
N VAL A 99 -0.07 -4.12 9.81
CA VAL A 99 -1.32 -4.75 9.37
C VAL A 99 -1.12 -6.25 9.13
N ASP A 100 -0.02 -6.65 8.48
CA ASP A 100 0.27 -8.06 8.20
C ASP A 100 0.52 -8.86 9.49
N ILE A 101 1.26 -8.31 10.46
CA ILE A 101 1.48 -8.95 11.78
C ILE A 101 0.13 -9.15 12.48
N LEU A 102 -0.66 -8.08 12.58
CA LEU A 102 -1.95 -8.12 13.30
C LEU A 102 -2.94 -9.09 12.64
N LYS A 103 -2.98 -9.13 11.29
CA LYS A 103 -3.79 -10.11 10.55
C LYS A 103 -3.34 -11.54 10.78
N HIS A 104 -2.03 -11.78 10.82
CA HIS A 104 -1.50 -13.13 11.06
C HIS A 104 -1.95 -13.69 12.40
N PHE A 105 -1.98 -12.86 13.45
CA PHE A 105 -2.49 -13.23 14.77
C PHE A 105 -4.01 -13.02 14.95
N ASN A 106 -4.75 -12.85 13.85
CA ASN A 106 -6.21 -12.68 13.84
C ASN A 106 -6.74 -11.54 14.72
N ILE A 107 -5.99 -10.44 14.83
CA ILE A 107 -6.46 -9.25 15.55
C ILE A 107 -7.49 -8.51 14.68
N PRO A 108 -8.74 -8.34 15.16
CA PRO A 108 -9.81 -7.72 14.38
C PRO A 108 -9.53 -6.23 14.16
N TYR A 109 -10.09 -5.68 13.08
CA TYR A 109 -10.02 -4.25 12.75
C TYR A 109 -8.60 -3.68 12.66
N SER A 110 -7.60 -4.51 12.37
CA SER A 110 -6.18 -4.12 12.23
C SER A 110 -5.91 -3.00 11.23
N PHE A 111 -6.81 -2.80 10.25
CA PHE A 111 -6.71 -1.73 9.25
C PHE A 111 -7.50 -0.45 9.61
N LYS A 112 -8.33 -0.48 10.67
CA LYS A 112 -9.14 0.66 11.13
C LYS A 112 -8.57 1.34 12.38
N MET A 113 -7.64 0.70 13.07
CA MET A 113 -6.95 1.32 14.21
C MET A 113 -5.88 2.29 13.72
N ASN A 114 -5.33 3.10 14.62
CA ASN A 114 -4.19 3.97 14.34
C ASN A 114 -2.84 3.25 14.58
N GLN A 115 -1.76 3.86 14.11
CA GLN A 115 -0.41 3.31 14.16
C GLN A 115 0.07 3.07 15.61
N THR A 116 -0.28 3.95 16.53
CA THR A 116 0.09 3.83 17.95
C THR A 116 -0.53 2.61 18.61
N MET A 117 -1.83 2.39 18.37
CA MET A 117 -2.54 1.19 18.83
C MET A 117 -1.94 -0.07 18.21
N ALA A 118 -1.62 -0.03 16.91
CA ALA A 118 -1.00 -1.17 16.23
C ALA A 118 0.37 -1.51 16.84
N TYR A 119 1.23 -0.51 17.08
CA TYR A 119 2.52 -0.72 17.75
C TYR A 119 2.36 -1.32 19.13
N TYR A 120 1.46 -0.78 19.95
CA TYR A 120 1.21 -1.28 21.30
C TYR A 120 0.78 -2.75 21.27
N LEU A 121 -0.23 -3.10 20.45
CA LEU A 121 -0.72 -4.48 20.34
C LEU A 121 0.35 -5.45 19.83
N ILE A 122 1.13 -5.06 18.81
CA ILE A 122 2.24 -5.88 18.31
C ILE A 122 3.28 -6.12 19.39
N ARG A 123 3.60 -5.08 20.17
CA ARG A 123 4.54 -5.19 21.25
C ARG A 123 4.04 -6.13 22.34
N GLU A 124 2.79 -6.00 22.76
CA GLU A 124 2.18 -6.95 23.71
C GLU A 124 2.18 -8.38 23.18
N LEU A 125 1.89 -8.58 21.88
CA LEU A 125 1.99 -9.89 21.23
C LEU A 125 3.42 -10.44 21.27
N PHE A 126 4.42 -9.59 21.03
CA PHE A 126 5.82 -10.01 20.93
C PHE A 126 6.53 -10.11 22.27
N LYS A 127 5.87 -9.78 23.40
CA LYS A 127 6.33 -10.20 24.73
C LYS A 127 6.39 -11.73 24.86
N ASP A 128 5.57 -12.45 24.10
CA ASP A 128 5.66 -13.91 24.00
C ASP A 128 6.67 -14.33 22.91
N PRO A 129 7.82 -14.94 23.28
CA PRO A 129 8.80 -15.40 22.31
C PRO A 129 8.27 -16.47 21.35
N ALA A 130 7.23 -17.23 21.73
CA ALA A 130 6.60 -18.19 20.84
C ALA A 130 5.90 -17.50 19.66
N LYS A 131 5.22 -16.37 19.90
CA LYS A 131 4.60 -15.57 18.83
C LYS A 131 5.64 -14.94 17.91
N VAL A 132 6.76 -14.48 18.46
CA VAL A 132 7.89 -13.99 17.64
C VAL A 132 8.41 -15.10 16.73
N ARG A 133 8.59 -16.32 17.26
CA ARG A 133 9.00 -17.48 16.45
C ARG A 133 7.98 -17.85 15.40
N GLU A 134 6.70 -17.88 15.75
CA GLU A 134 5.59 -18.14 14.81
C GLU A 134 5.61 -17.15 13.64
N TRP A 135 5.67 -15.85 13.94
CA TRP A 135 5.75 -14.81 12.92
C TRP A 135 6.98 -14.98 12.02
N ASN A 136 8.14 -15.27 12.59
CA ASN A 136 9.38 -15.44 11.82
C ASN A 136 9.36 -16.71 10.97
N ASN A 137 8.73 -17.78 11.46
CA ASN A 137 8.64 -19.09 10.80
C ASN A 137 7.44 -19.22 9.86
N ARG A 138 6.61 -18.18 9.74
CA ARG A 138 5.47 -18.16 8.81
C ARG A 138 5.91 -18.48 7.37
N PRO A 139 5.01 -18.99 6.52
CA PRO A 139 5.33 -19.22 5.12
C PRO A 139 5.77 -17.94 4.39
N PRO A 140 6.67 -18.01 3.41
CA PRO A 140 7.06 -16.87 2.60
C PRO A 140 5.88 -16.31 1.81
N THR A 141 5.89 -14.99 1.60
CA THR A 141 4.85 -14.34 0.79
C THR A 141 4.91 -14.84 -0.64
N THR A 142 3.79 -14.74 -1.37
CA THR A 142 3.75 -15.12 -2.79
C THR A 142 4.81 -14.37 -3.59
N THR A 143 5.02 -13.08 -3.33
CA THR A 143 6.08 -12.28 -3.96
C THR A 143 7.46 -12.88 -3.72
N VAL A 144 7.84 -13.19 -2.48
CA VAL A 144 9.15 -13.80 -2.18
C VAL A 144 9.29 -15.16 -2.87
N ARG A 145 8.24 -15.98 -2.89
CA ARG A 145 8.24 -17.27 -3.60
C ARG A 145 8.44 -17.11 -5.11
N GLN A 146 7.78 -16.12 -5.72
CA GLN A 146 7.94 -15.82 -7.15
C GLN A 146 9.34 -15.26 -7.44
N GLY A 147 9.91 -14.48 -6.53
CA GLY A 147 11.28 -14.00 -6.64
C GLY A 147 12.29 -15.14 -6.61
N LEU A 148 12.15 -16.09 -5.70
CA LEU A 148 13.00 -17.28 -5.67
C LEU A 148 12.83 -18.13 -6.93
N LEU A 149 11.59 -18.34 -7.39
CA LEU A 149 11.32 -19.03 -8.65
C LEU A 149 12.01 -18.33 -9.83
N PHE A 150 11.90 -17.01 -9.90
CA PHE A 150 12.51 -16.22 -10.95
C PHE A 150 14.04 -16.28 -10.91
N MET A 151 14.65 -16.22 -9.72
CA MET A 151 16.11 -16.22 -9.56
C MET A 151 16.73 -17.60 -9.76
N GLU A 152 16.07 -18.67 -9.32
CA GLU A 152 16.62 -20.04 -9.31
C GLU A 152 16.02 -20.96 -10.38
N GLY A 153 14.96 -20.54 -11.07
CA GLY A 153 14.26 -21.33 -12.09
C GLY A 153 13.41 -22.49 -11.54
N ARG A 154 13.31 -22.64 -10.21
CA ARG A 154 12.51 -23.68 -9.57
C ARG A 154 11.85 -23.21 -8.28
N LEU A 155 10.69 -23.79 -7.95
CA LEU A 155 10.03 -23.55 -6.68
C LEU A 155 10.79 -24.26 -5.55
N ILE A 156 11.13 -23.51 -4.51
CA ILE A 156 11.68 -24.06 -3.27
C ILE A 156 10.59 -24.10 -2.21
N SER A 157 10.35 -25.28 -1.66
CA SER A 157 9.39 -25.53 -0.59
C SER A 157 10.08 -25.65 0.78
N GLY A 158 9.29 -25.53 1.85
CA GLY A 158 9.76 -25.79 3.22
C GLY A 158 10.59 -24.68 3.87
N LEU A 159 10.80 -23.56 3.18
CA LEU A 159 11.45 -22.38 3.78
C LEU A 159 10.44 -21.58 4.61
N SER A 160 10.90 -21.06 5.74
CA SER A 160 10.22 -19.95 6.42
C SER A 160 10.35 -18.65 5.64
N HIS A 161 9.56 -17.65 6.02
CA HIS A 161 9.62 -16.30 5.46
C HIS A 161 11.02 -15.69 5.62
N VAL A 162 11.63 -15.80 6.80
CA VAL A 162 12.96 -15.21 7.07
C VAL A 162 14.03 -15.91 6.24
N GLU A 163 14.00 -17.24 6.14
CA GLU A 163 14.97 -17.99 5.33
C GLU A 163 14.82 -17.67 3.84
N ALA A 164 13.59 -17.64 3.34
CA ALA A 164 13.29 -17.32 1.95
C ALA A 164 13.75 -15.90 1.58
N GLN A 165 13.49 -14.91 2.43
CA GLN A 165 13.94 -13.53 2.22
C GLN A 165 15.46 -13.44 2.22
N LYS A 166 16.14 -14.00 3.23
CA LYS A 166 17.62 -14.02 3.30
C LYS A 166 18.23 -14.70 2.07
N ARG A 167 17.62 -15.78 1.58
CA ARG A 167 18.07 -16.48 0.37
C ARG A 167 17.91 -15.59 -0.86
N LEU A 168 16.76 -14.94 -1.02
CA LEU A 168 16.51 -14.01 -2.12
C LEU A 168 17.50 -12.83 -2.09
N ASP A 169 17.79 -12.28 -0.92
CA ASP A 169 18.76 -11.19 -0.76
C ASP A 169 20.18 -11.64 -1.12
N ARG A 170 20.58 -12.85 -0.71
CA ARG A 170 21.88 -13.45 -1.08
C ARG A 170 22.00 -13.68 -2.58
N LEU A 171 20.95 -14.20 -3.22
CA LEU A 171 20.89 -14.33 -4.68
C LEU A 171 20.98 -12.96 -5.36
N GLY A 172 20.37 -11.93 -4.76
CA GLY A 172 20.43 -10.56 -5.24
C GLY A 172 21.85 -9.98 -5.24
N MET A 173 22.63 -10.28 -4.20
CA MET A 173 24.04 -9.92 -4.14
C MET A 173 24.89 -10.67 -5.17
N GLY A 174 24.59 -11.95 -5.43
CA GLY A 174 25.34 -12.76 -6.39
C GLY A 174 24.97 -12.52 -7.86
N MET A 175 23.75 -12.07 -8.15
CA MET A 175 23.22 -11.85 -9.50
C MET A 175 22.49 -10.49 -9.59
N PRO A 176 23.22 -9.35 -9.48
CA PRO A 176 22.61 -8.04 -9.33
C PRO A 176 21.71 -7.62 -10.51
N GLU A 177 22.09 -7.91 -11.76
CA GLU A 177 21.26 -7.55 -12.92
C GLU A 177 19.93 -8.32 -12.95
N ARG A 178 19.98 -9.63 -12.71
CA ARG A 178 18.78 -10.47 -12.61
C ARG A 178 17.90 -10.02 -11.44
N TYR A 179 18.50 -9.63 -10.33
CA TYR A 179 17.76 -9.11 -9.19
C TYR A 179 17.12 -7.74 -9.44
N ARG A 180 17.78 -6.86 -10.20
CA ARG A 180 17.16 -5.60 -10.65
C ARG A 180 15.96 -5.87 -11.55
N GLU A 181 16.05 -6.84 -12.45
CA GLU A 181 14.91 -7.27 -13.25
C GLU A 181 13.78 -7.80 -12.35
N TRP A 182 14.10 -8.64 -11.37
CA TRP A 182 13.12 -9.09 -10.38
C TRP A 182 12.44 -7.92 -9.64
N LYS A 183 13.21 -6.92 -9.20
CA LYS A 183 12.65 -5.73 -8.55
C LYS A 183 11.72 -4.95 -9.48
N GLN A 184 12.02 -4.90 -10.77
CA GLN A 184 11.14 -4.29 -11.76
C GLN A 184 9.86 -5.10 -11.94
N ILE A 185 9.96 -6.43 -12.04
CA ILE A 185 8.82 -7.35 -12.11
C ILE A 185 7.91 -7.18 -10.88
N ASP A 186 8.47 -7.17 -9.68
CA ASP A 186 7.74 -6.98 -8.43
C ASP A 186 6.99 -5.64 -8.42
N ARG A 187 7.67 -4.54 -8.77
CA ARG A 187 7.06 -3.21 -8.93
C ARG A 187 5.91 -3.23 -9.93
N LEU A 188 6.14 -3.77 -11.12
CA LEU A 188 5.13 -3.84 -12.19
C LEU A 188 3.93 -4.69 -11.79
N PHE A 189 4.14 -5.80 -11.09
CA PHE A 189 3.06 -6.65 -10.61
C PHE A 189 2.15 -5.89 -9.63
N LEU A 190 2.75 -5.09 -8.74
CA LEU A 190 2.01 -4.22 -7.82
C LEU A 190 1.27 -3.09 -8.55
N GLU A 191 1.91 -2.41 -9.51
CA GLU A 191 1.28 -1.37 -10.34
C GLU A 191 0.09 -1.94 -11.12
N THR A 192 0.28 -3.08 -11.78
CA THR A 192 -0.75 -3.78 -12.57
C THR A 192 -1.96 -4.14 -11.72
N ASN A 193 -1.73 -4.52 -10.46
CA ASN A 193 -2.80 -4.93 -9.55
C ASN A 193 -3.32 -3.81 -8.63
N ASN A 194 -2.83 -2.58 -8.80
CA ASN A 194 -3.34 -1.42 -8.08
C ASN A 194 -4.87 -1.30 -8.33
N PRO A 195 -5.70 -1.13 -7.29
CA PRO A 195 -7.15 -1.05 -7.43
C PRO A 195 -7.64 0.04 -8.41
N GLU A 196 -7.01 1.23 -8.39
CA GLU A 196 -7.38 2.35 -9.26
C GLU A 196 -7.05 2.05 -10.72
N VAL A 197 -5.85 1.51 -10.97
CA VAL A 197 -5.42 1.07 -12.31
C VAL A 197 -6.38 -0.01 -12.81
N ARG A 198 -6.69 -1.02 -12.01
CA ARG A 198 -7.63 -2.08 -12.40
C ARG A 198 -9.05 -1.56 -12.64
N ALA A 199 -9.51 -0.59 -11.86
CA ALA A 199 -10.81 0.04 -12.04
C ALA A 199 -10.88 0.82 -13.37
N LYS A 200 -9.82 1.58 -13.70
CA LYS A 200 -9.71 2.33 -14.97
C LYS A 200 -9.92 1.43 -16.19
N TYR A 201 -9.32 0.25 -16.18
CA TYR A 201 -9.42 -0.73 -17.27
C TYR A 201 -10.54 -1.76 -17.08
N GLN A 202 -11.30 -1.66 -15.97
CA GLN A 202 -12.37 -2.58 -15.59
C GLN A 202 -11.93 -4.06 -15.59
N VAL A 203 -10.74 -4.32 -15.05
CA VAL A 203 -10.15 -5.67 -15.00
C VAL A 203 -10.16 -6.26 -13.59
N ARG A 204 -10.25 -7.58 -13.53
CA ARG A 204 -10.07 -8.37 -12.32
C ARG A 204 -8.59 -8.38 -11.91
N LYS A 205 -8.30 -8.95 -10.74
CA LYS A 205 -6.92 -9.15 -10.28
C LYS A 205 -6.16 -10.04 -11.27
N ILE A 206 -4.99 -9.60 -11.70
CA ILE A 206 -4.12 -10.37 -12.60
C ILE A 206 -3.25 -11.31 -11.75
N THR A 207 -3.29 -12.60 -12.08
CA THR A 207 -2.49 -13.63 -11.41
C THR A 207 -1.03 -13.55 -11.84
N TRP A 208 -0.10 -14.07 -11.03
CA TRP A 208 1.32 -14.12 -11.40
C TRP A 208 1.58 -14.80 -12.74
N LYS A 209 0.88 -15.90 -13.05
CA LYS A 209 1.00 -16.59 -14.34
C LYS A 209 0.66 -15.65 -15.51
N ARG A 210 -0.55 -15.07 -15.48
CA ARG A 210 -1.02 -14.14 -16.53
C ARG A 210 -0.13 -12.91 -16.65
N PHE A 211 0.36 -12.42 -15.52
CA PHE A 211 1.31 -11.31 -15.48
C PHE A 211 2.62 -11.68 -16.20
N PHE A 212 3.22 -12.82 -15.90
CA PHE A 212 4.48 -13.24 -16.54
C PHE A 212 4.31 -13.45 -18.05
N ASP A 213 3.22 -14.10 -18.47
CA ASP A 213 2.91 -14.28 -19.89
C ASP A 213 2.85 -12.93 -20.62
N SER A 214 2.21 -11.93 -20.01
CA SER A 214 2.10 -10.58 -20.56
C SER A 214 3.41 -9.79 -20.46
N TYR A 215 4.17 -9.95 -19.38
CA TYR A 215 5.45 -9.27 -19.18
C TYR A 215 6.47 -9.68 -20.25
N GLU A 216 6.63 -10.99 -20.49
CA GLU A 216 7.56 -11.48 -21.52
C GLU A 216 7.14 -11.03 -22.93
N ALA A 217 5.84 -11.04 -23.23
CA ALA A 217 5.33 -10.56 -24.51
C ALA A 217 5.59 -9.05 -24.70
N VAL A 218 5.30 -8.23 -23.68
CA VAL A 218 5.56 -6.77 -23.73
C VAL A 218 7.06 -6.49 -23.82
N LYS A 219 7.90 -7.22 -23.08
CA LYS A 219 9.36 -7.13 -23.19
C LYS A 219 9.85 -7.45 -24.60
N GLY A 220 9.25 -8.45 -25.26
CA GLY A 220 9.53 -8.82 -26.65
C GLY A 220 9.19 -7.75 -27.70
N THR A 221 8.36 -6.75 -27.36
CA THR A 221 8.04 -5.63 -28.27
C THR A 221 9.16 -4.58 -28.38
N GLY A 222 10.23 -4.70 -27.58
CA GLY A 222 11.34 -3.74 -27.57
C GLY A 222 11.10 -2.51 -26.70
N ILE A 223 9.99 -2.44 -25.97
CA ILE A 223 9.77 -1.41 -24.93
C ILE A 223 10.91 -1.51 -23.91
N ASN A 224 11.54 -0.36 -23.61
CA ASN A 224 12.55 -0.29 -22.56
C ASN A 224 11.95 -0.79 -21.24
N PRO A 225 12.52 -1.83 -20.61
CA PRO A 225 12.02 -2.37 -19.34
C PRO A 225 11.81 -1.29 -18.27
N ARG A 226 12.69 -0.29 -18.21
CA ARG A 226 12.58 0.81 -17.24
C ARG A 226 11.37 1.72 -17.48
N ALA A 227 10.93 1.84 -18.73
CA ALA A 227 9.75 2.62 -19.14
C ALA A 227 8.45 1.80 -19.08
N MET A 228 8.54 0.48 -18.84
CA MET A 228 7.37 -0.36 -18.68
C MET A 228 6.56 0.06 -17.45
N ARG A 229 5.23 0.05 -17.57
CA ARG A 229 4.26 0.39 -16.53
C ARG A 229 3.20 -0.70 -16.42
N GLY A 230 2.49 -0.74 -15.31
CA GLY A 230 1.40 -1.72 -15.10
C GLY A 230 0.33 -1.67 -16.19
N GLU A 231 0.05 -0.49 -16.75
CA GLU A 231 -0.91 -0.30 -17.83
C GLU A 231 -0.54 -1.06 -19.10
N HIS A 232 0.74 -1.09 -19.48
CA HIS A 232 1.21 -1.85 -20.65
C HIS A 232 0.93 -3.35 -20.50
N ILE A 233 1.04 -3.87 -19.27
CA ILE A 233 0.73 -5.26 -18.95
C ILE A 233 -0.77 -5.51 -19.09
N ILE A 234 -1.62 -4.65 -18.53
CA ILE A 234 -3.08 -4.78 -18.61
C ILE A 234 -3.57 -4.70 -20.06
N GLU A 235 -3.07 -3.74 -20.83
CA GLU A 235 -3.44 -3.56 -22.24
C GLU A 235 -3.06 -4.78 -23.08
N HIS A 236 -1.90 -5.38 -22.81
CA HIS A 236 -1.52 -6.62 -23.48
C HIS A 236 -2.43 -7.79 -23.04
N SER A 237 -2.67 -7.96 -21.73
CA SER A 237 -3.54 -9.01 -21.21
C SER A 237 -4.96 -8.93 -21.79
N LEU A 238 -5.53 -7.72 -21.92
CA LEU A 238 -6.87 -7.49 -22.45
C LEU A 238 -7.03 -7.89 -23.92
N ARG A 239 -5.95 -7.80 -24.72
CA ARG A 239 -5.98 -8.22 -26.12
C ARG A 239 -5.96 -9.75 -26.28
N GLN A 240 -5.50 -10.47 -25.27
CA GLN A 240 -5.28 -11.93 -25.32
C GLN A 240 -6.38 -12.72 -24.60
N ASP A 241 -6.95 -12.17 -23.52
CA ASP A 241 -7.85 -12.90 -22.63
C ASP A 241 -8.97 -11.97 -22.12
N ASP A 242 -10.17 -12.10 -22.68
CA ASP A 242 -11.34 -11.30 -22.27
C ASP A 242 -11.91 -11.73 -20.89
N SER A 243 -11.46 -12.87 -20.34
CA SER A 243 -11.90 -13.36 -19.03
C SER A 243 -11.36 -12.50 -17.87
N ILE A 244 -10.34 -11.67 -18.11
CA ILE A 244 -9.87 -10.70 -17.12
C ILE A 244 -10.80 -9.48 -17.00
N VAL A 245 -11.74 -9.27 -17.94
CA VAL A 245 -12.74 -8.20 -17.83
C VAL A 245 -13.66 -8.48 -16.64
N ALA A 246 -13.84 -7.47 -15.79
CA ALA A 246 -14.63 -7.56 -14.56
C ALA A 246 -16.12 -7.76 -14.87
N HIS A 247 -16.65 -7.01 -15.84
CA HIS A 247 -18.07 -6.97 -16.19
C HIS A 247 -18.38 -7.76 -17.46
N ALA A 248 -19.34 -8.69 -17.35
CA ALA A 248 -19.78 -9.53 -18.47
C ALA A 248 -20.26 -8.70 -19.68
N LYS A 249 -21.05 -7.64 -19.46
CA LYS A 249 -21.53 -6.76 -20.54
C LYS A 249 -20.42 -6.11 -21.37
N ILE A 250 -19.26 -5.83 -20.76
CA ILE A 250 -18.12 -5.22 -21.47
C ILE A 250 -17.32 -6.29 -22.18
N ARG A 251 -17.23 -7.49 -21.59
CA ARG A 251 -16.68 -8.67 -22.27
C ARG A 251 -17.46 -8.99 -23.54
N ASP A 252 -18.79 -9.06 -23.44
CA ASP A 252 -19.67 -9.38 -24.57
C ASP A 252 -19.59 -8.32 -25.68
N ALA A 253 -19.40 -7.05 -25.32
CA ALA A 253 -19.19 -5.95 -26.28
C ALA A 253 -17.79 -5.96 -26.94
N MET A 254 -16.81 -6.62 -26.33
CA MET A 254 -15.46 -6.78 -26.88
C MET A 254 -15.35 -7.99 -27.82
N GLN A 255 -16.30 -8.91 -27.78
CA GLN A 255 -16.34 -10.04 -28.72
C GLN A 255 -16.80 -9.55 -30.10
N PRO A 256 -16.13 -9.96 -31.19
CA PRO A 256 -16.60 -9.63 -32.54
C PRO A 256 -18.02 -10.20 -32.74
N ALA A 257 -18.90 -9.45 -33.42
CA ALA A 257 -20.32 -9.75 -33.63
C ALA A 257 -20.62 -11.02 -34.47
N SER A 258 -19.68 -11.97 -34.56
CA SER A 258 -19.77 -13.18 -35.38
C SER A 258 -19.67 -14.43 -34.51
N ALA A 259 -20.75 -14.72 -33.77
CA ALA A 259 -21.07 -16.05 -33.26
C ALA A 259 -22.59 -16.17 -33.03
N SER A 260 -23.37 -15.90 -34.07
CA SER A 260 -24.74 -16.39 -34.18
C SER A 260 -24.93 -16.95 -35.58
N SER A 261 -24.67 -18.24 -35.70
CA SER A 261 -25.05 -19.09 -36.84
C SER A 261 -26.06 -20.10 -36.34
#